data_AF-A0A9P7UWN7-F1
#
_entry.id   AF-A0A9P7UWN7-F1
#
_cell.length_a   1.000
_cell.length_b   1.000
_cell.length_c   1.000
_cell.angle_alpha   90.00
_cell.angle_beta   90.00
_cell.angle_gamma   90.00
#
_symmetry.space_group_name_H-M   'P 1'
#
loop_
_entity.id
_entity.type
_entity.pdbx_description
1 polymer ?
#
loop_
_entity_poly.entity_id
_entity_poly.type
_entity_poly.pdbx_seq_one_letter_code
_entity_poly.pdbx_strand_id
1 'polypeptide(L)'
;MQIFVLLFRFFDTRGSPKHPPGTNHFNPYSTIFKPRERIGVVASDTGLLAMVFLLCLWSRNVKFRQFSKLYLFPWLLTNHWIVMLTYLHHTDPTVPYYRRGAWTFLRGTLASQKTGE
;
A
#
# COMPACT_ATOMS: atom_id res chain seq x y z
N MET A 1 -5.20 7.44 6.88
CA MET A 1 -5.04 6.44 5.80
C MET A 1 -3.61 5.90 5.65
N GLN A 2 -2.54 6.71 5.72
CA GLN A 2 -1.15 6.20 5.62
C GLN A 2 -0.81 5.18 6.73
N ILE A 3 -1.25 5.46 7.96
CA ILE A 3 -1.14 4.54 9.10
C ILE A 3 -1.92 3.24 8.82
N PHE A 4 -3.03 3.28 8.09
CA PHE A 4 -3.79 2.08 7.73
C PHE A 4 -3.06 1.17 6.74
N VAL A 5 -2.25 1.71 5.82
CA VAL A 5 -1.45 0.87 4.89
C VAL A 5 -0.30 0.20 5.63
N LEU A 6 0.35 0.92 6.55
CA LEU A 6 1.37 0.35 7.41
C LEU A 6 0.77 -0.69 8.36
N LEU A 7 -0.35 -0.36 9.00
CA LEU A 7 -1.09 -1.29 9.84
C LEU A 7 -1.54 -2.51 9.04
N PHE A 8 -2.05 -2.38 7.82
CA PHE A 8 -2.42 -3.49 6.94
C PHE A 8 -1.25 -4.45 6.67
N ARG A 9 -0.02 -3.92 6.52
CA ARG A 9 1.15 -4.78 6.36
C ARG A 9 1.48 -5.57 7.63
N PHE A 10 1.37 -4.94 8.80
CA PHE A 10 1.69 -5.57 10.10
C PHE A 10 0.55 -6.44 10.66
N PHE A 11 -0.68 -6.03 10.42
CA PHE A 11 -1.92 -6.56 10.98
C PHE A 11 -2.97 -6.56 9.87
N ASP A 12 -3.58 -7.70 9.60
CA ASP A 12 -4.66 -7.79 8.61
C ASP A 12 -5.92 -7.06 9.11
N THR A 13 -5.92 -5.72 8.98
CA THR A 13 -6.95 -4.82 9.52
C THR A 13 -8.26 -4.87 8.73
N ARG A 14 -8.24 -5.46 7.53
CA ARG A 14 -9.43 -5.69 6.70
C ARG A 14 -9.59 -7.18 6.38
N GLY A 15 -9.24 -8.03 7.35
CA GLY A 15 -9.21 -9.48 7.27
C GLY A 15 -10.23 -10.05 6.31
N SER A 16 -9.75 -10.56 5.17
CA SER A 16 -10.59 -11.41 4.34
C SER A 16 -11.03 -12.59 5.21
N PRO A 17 -12.31 -13.02 5.18
CA PRO A 17 -12.75 -14.21 5.92
C PRO A 17 -11.93 -15.48 5.58
N LYS A 18 -11.17 -15.44 4.50
CA LYS A 18 -10.29 -16.50 4.00
C LYS A 18 -8.93 -16.56 4.69
N HIS A 19 -8.53 -15.55 5.46
CA HIS A 19 -7.21 -15.49 6.08
C HIS A 19 -7.34 -15.68 7.61
N PRO A 20 -6.51 -16.56 8.21
CA PRO A 20 -6.51 -16.74 9.64
C PRO A 20 -6.04 -15.46 10.36
N PRO A 21 -6.50 -15.22 11.60
CA PRO A 21 -6.03 -14.09 12.40
C PRO A 21 -4.52 -14.16 12.60
N GLY A 22 -3.82 -13.02 12.46
CA GLY A 22 -2.36 -12.94 12.56
C GLY A 22 -1.62 -13.06 11.22
N THR A 23 -2.34 -13.09 10.10
CA THR A 23 -1.76 -13.00 8.76
C THR A 23 -1.03 -11.65 8.60
N ASN A 24 0.23 -11.69 8.15
CA ASN A 24 1.14 -10.55 8.06
C ASN A 24 1.91 -10.59 6.72
N HIS A 25 2.20 -9.42 6.12
CA HIS A 25 2.92 -9.30 4.86
C HIS A 25 4.45 -9.38 5.00
N PHE A 26 4.97 -9.24 6.22
CA PHE A 26 6.40 -9.37 6.56
C PHE A 26 6.79 -10.80 6.98
N ASN A 27 5.81 -11.71 7.13
CA ASN A 27 6.12 -13.09 7.46
C ASN A 27 6.17 -13.92 6.16
N PRO A 28 7.34 -14.47 5.76
CA PRO A 28 7.44 -15.31 4.56
C PRO A 28 6.62 -16.60 4.65
N TYR A 29 6.23 -17.03 5.86
CA TYR A 29 5.38 -18.21 6.07
C TYR A 29 3.89 -17.87 6.20
N SER A 30 3.51 -16.62 5.96
CA SER A 30 2.12 -16.19 5.92
C SER A 30 1.32 -16.93 4.84
N THR A 31 0.04 -17.21 5.10
CA THR A 31 -0.86 -17.92 4.18
C THR A 31 -1.16 -17.16 2.88
N ILE A 32 -0.72 -15.90 2.79
CA ILE A 32 -0.82 -15.08 1.57
C ILE A 32 0.18 -15.54 0.51
N PHE A 33 1.36 -16.04 0.91
CA PHE A 33 2.48 -16.29 0.00
C PHE A 33 2.63 -17.75 -0.39
N LYS A 34 2.95 -17.99 -1.66
CA LYS A 34 3.34 -19.32 -2.14
C LYS A 34 4.79 -19.63 -1.72
N PRO A 35 5.19 -20.91 -1.59
CA PRO A 35 6.56 -21.27 -1.19
C PRO A 35 7.67 -20.63 -2.04
N ARG A 36 7.42 -20.41 -3.33
CA ARG A 36 8.36 -19.77 -4.26
C ARG A 36 8.54 -18.25 -4.04
N GLU A 37 7.57 -17.58 -3.43
CA GLU A 37 7.57 -16.11 -3.23
C GLU A 37 8.27 -15.70 -1.94
N ARG A 38 8.55 -16.66 -1.05
CA ARG A 38 9.14 -16.44 0.29
C ARG A 38 10.48 -15.73 0.24
N ILE A 39 11.33 -16.07 -0.72
CA ILE A 39 12.64 -15.43 -0.90
C ILE A 39 12.46 -13.95 -1.25
N GLY A 40 11.45 -13.62 -2.06
CA GLY A 40 11.13 -12.24 -2.41
C GLY A 40 10.66 -11.42 -1.21
N VAL A 41 9.89 -12.03 -0.30
CA VAL A 41 9.49 -11.40 0.97
C VAL A 41 10.72 -11.06 1.82
N VAL A 42 11.60 -12.03 2.04
CA VAL A 42 12.84 -11.83 2.83
C VAL A 42 13.74 -10.75 2.21
N ALA A 43 13.90 -10.75 0.89
CA ALA A 43 14.69 -9.75 0.18
C ALA A 43 14.08 -8.34 0.32
N SER A 44 12.75 -8.23 0.20
CA SER A 44 12.01 -6.97 0.41
C SER A 44 12.19 -6.45 1.84
N ASP A 45 12.05 -7.32 2.84
CA ASP A 45 12.17 -6.94 4.25
C ASP A 45 13.59 -6.49 4.58
N THR A 46 14.59 -7.18 4.02
CA THR A 46 16.00 -6.80 4.13
C THR A 46 16.25 -5.43 3.49
N GLY A 47 15.69 -5.18 2.31
CA GLY A 47 15.77 -3.88 1.63
C GLY A 47 15.13 -2.76 2.45
N LEU A 48 14.00 -3.02 3.09
CA LEU A 48 13.34 -2.06 3.97
C LEU A 48 14.20 -1.73 5.20
N LEU A 49 14.77 -2.75 5.86
CA LEU A 49 15.67 -2.57 6.99
C LEU A 49 16.94 -1.79 6.59
N ALA A 50 17.52 -2.09 5.43
CA ALA A 50 18.67 -1.37 4.90
C ALA A 50 18.34 0.12 4.65
N MET A 51 17.17 0.42 4.08
CA MET A 51 16.75 1.81 3.86
C MET A 51 16.53 2.57 5.17
N VAL A 52 15.87 1.93 6.16
CA VAL A 52 15.68 2.52 7.48
C VAL A 52 17.03 2.81 8.14
N PHE A 53 17.97 1.88 8.05
CA PHE A 53 19.33 2.06 8.58
C PHE A 53 20.04 3.26 7.94
N LEU A 54 20.00 3.38 6.61
CA LEU A 54 20.58 4.53 5.88
C LEU A 54 19.95 5.86 6.31
N LEU A 55 18.62 5.91 6.47
CA LEU A 55 17.91 7.11 6.93
C LEU A 55 18.29 7.45 8.39
N CYS A 56 18.47 6.46 9.25
CA CYS A 56 18.96 6.67 10.61
C CYS A 56 20.37 7.26 10.63
N LEU A 57 21.29 6.74 9.82
CA LEU A 57 22.64 7.28 9.69
C LEU A 57 22.61 8.72 9.18
N TRP A 58 21.81 9.00 8.15
CA TRP A 58 21.66 10.34 7.60
C TRP A 58 21.05 11.31 8.63
N SER A 59 20.02 10.90 9.35
CA SER A 59 19.39 11.71 10.40
C SER A 59 20.34 12.04 11.55
N ARG A 60 21.33 11.18 11.85
CA ARG A 60 22.37 11.46 12.86
C ARG A 60 23.30 12.59 12.40
N ASN A 61 23.67 12.61 11.12
CA ASN A 61 24.56 13.62 10.56
C ASN A 61 23.89 14.99 10.40
N VAL A 62 22.64 15.04 9.91
CA VAL A 62 21.97 16.29 9.53
C VAL A 62 21.05 16.84 10.63
N LYS A 63 20.96 16.14 11.77
CA LYS A 63 20.03 16.37 12.89
C LYS A 63 18.56 16.11 12.50
N PHE A 64 17.80 15.55 13.43
CA PHE A 64 16.41 15.12 13.19
C PHE A 64 15.49 16.23 12.68
N ARG A 65 15.67 17.48 13.15
CA ARG A 65 14.86 18.63 12.72
C ARG A 65 14.99 18.97 11.24
N GLN A 66 16.16 18.76 10.65
CA GLN A 66 16.39 19.03 9.23
C GLN A 66 15.94 17.84 8.39
N PHE A 67 16.22 16.61 8.84
CA PHE A 67 15.67 15.39 8.27
C PHE A 67 14.14 15.42 8.19
N SER A 68 13.47 15.86 9.26
CA SER A 68 12.01 15.88 9.31
C SER A 68 11.43 16.84 8.28
N LYS A 69 12.05 18.01 8.11
CA LYS A 69 11.63 19.03 7.14
C LYS A 69 11.89 18.62 5.69
N LEU A 70 13.05 18.03 5.41
CA LEU A 70 13.47 17.72 4.05
C LEU A 70 12.94 16.38 3.54
N TYR A 71 12.67 15.43 4.44
CA TYR A 71 12.32 14.07 4.06
C TYR A 71 11.01 13.60 4.69
N LEU A 72 10.89 13.62 6.03
CA LEU A 72 9.74 13.00 6.71
C LEU A 72 8.41 13.66 6.34
N PHE A 73 8.30 14.98 6.45
CA PHE A 73 7.07 15.71 6.13
C PHE A 73 6.72 15.65 4.64
N PRO A 74 7.64 15.94 3.70
CA PRO A 74 7.36 15.78 2.27
C PRO A 74 6.90 14.35 1.93
N TRP A 75 7.60 13.34 2.43
CA TRP A 75 7.25 11.94 2.19
C TRP A 75 5.85 11.60 2.73
N LEU A 76 5.52 12.01 3.96
CA LEU A 76 4.20 11.79 4.56
C LEU A 76 3.09 12.49 3.78
N LEU A 77 3.27 13.75 3.42
CA LEU A 77 2.27 14.52 2.68
C LEU A 77 2.04 13.92 1.29
N THR A 78 3.11 13.71 0.51
CA THR A 78 2.98 13.15 -0.85
C THR A 78 2.28 11.80 -0.83
N ASN A 79 2.66 10.90 0.08
CA ASN A 79 1.98 9.61 0.18
C ASN A 79 0.52 9.75 0.66
N HIS A 80 0.25 10.65 1.63
CA HIS A 80 -1.11 10.92 2.08
C HIS A 80 -2.01 11.37 0.93
N TRP A 81 -1.56 12.33 0.12
CA TRP A 81 -2.31 12.81 -1.04
C TRP A 81 -2.53 11.69 -2.06
N ILE A 82 -1.50 10.92 -2.42
CA ILE A 82 -1.64 9.81 -3.37
C ILE A 82 -2.67 8.78 -2.90
N VAL A 83 -2.58 8.36 -1.63
CA VAL A 83 -3.51 7.39 -1.06
C VAL A 83 -4.94 7.95 -0.98
N MET A 84 -5.09 9.22 -0.61
CA MET A 84 -6.40 9.86 -0.55
C MET A 84 -7.04 9.98 -1.94
N LEU A 85 -6.28 10.47 -2.93
CA LEU A 85 -6.76 10.64 -4.29
C LEU A 85 -7.17 9.29 -4.90
N THR A 86 -6.32 8.26 -4.77
CA THR A 86 -6.65 6.92 -5.26
C THR A 86 -7.87 6.33 -4.54
N TYR A 87 -8.00 6.53 -3.23
CA TYR A 87 -9.18 6.08 -2.50
C TYR A 87 -10.46 6.76 -2.97
N LEU A 88 -10.44 8.09 -3.14
CA LEU A 88 -11.60 8.83 -3.66
C LEU A 88 -11.96 8.38 -5.08
N HIS A 89 -10.97 8.15 -5.95
CA HIS A 89 -11.20 7.70 -7.32
C HIS A 89 -11.65 6.23 -7.42
N HIS A 90 -11.30 5.38 -6.46
CA HIS A 90 -11.58 3.93 -6.52
C HIS A 90 -12.67 3.42 -5.58
N THR A 91 -13.29 4.30 -4.78
CA THR A 91 -14.34 3.92 -3.81
C THR A 91 -15.69 4.58 -4.11
N ASP A 92 -15.86 5.16 -5.29
CA ASP A 92 -17.15 5.71 -5.71
C ASP A 92 -18.19 4.57 -5.83
N PRO A 93 -19.27 4.58 -5.02
CA PRO A 93 -20.29 3.52 -5.03
C PRO A 93 -21.13 3.50 -6.33
N THR A 94 -21.09 4.56 -7.13
CA THR A 94 -21.83 4.66 -8.41
C THR A 94 -21.14 3.94 -9.56
N VAL A 95 -19.84 3.63 -9.42
CA VAL A 95 -19.07 2.94 -10.45
C VAL A 95 -19.20 1.42 -10.29
N PRO A 96 -19.76 0.70 -11.28
CA PRO A 96 -20.03 -0.73 -11.16
C PRO A 96 -18.73 -1.56 -11.16
N TYR A 97 -18.62 -2.47 -10.19
CA TYR A 97 -17.53 -3.45 -10.15
C TYR A 97 -17.84 -4.68 -11.00
N TYR A 98 -17.25 -4.77 -12.19
CA TYR A 98 -17.50 -5.88 -13.11
C TYR A 98 -16.77 -7.16 -12.68
N ARG A 99 -17.51 -8.24 -12.42
CA ARG A 99 -16.95 -9.59 -12.20
C ARG A 99 -16.55 -10.25 -13.53
N ARG A 100 -15.68 -11.27 -13.46
CA ARG A 100 -15.24 -12.04 -14.64
C ARG A 100 -16.45 -12.54 -15.45
N GLY A 101 -16.48 -12.22 -16.74
CA GLY A 101 -17.57 -12.50 -17.68
C GLY A 101 -18.45 -11.29 -18.02
N ALA A 102 -18.61 -10.33 -17.11
CA ALA A 102 -19.41 -9.11 -17.35
C ALA A 102 -18.57 -7.91 -17.83
N TRP A 103 -17.25 -7.99 -17.66
CA TRP A 103 -16.31 -6.97 -18.11
C TRP A 103 -16.04 -7.11 -19.62
N THR A 104 -16.18 -6.01 -20.34
CA THR A 104 -15.73 -5.85 -21.73
C THR A 104 -14.92 -4.55 -21.82
N PHE A 105 -14.05 -4.43 -22.83
CA PHE A 105 -13.28 -3.20 -23.04
C PHE A 105 -14.19 -1.97 -23.07
N LEU A 106 -15.30 -2.02 -23.81
CA LEU A 106 -16.29 -0.94 -23.92
C LEU A 106 -16.92 -0.58 -22.57
N ARG A 107 -17.28 -1.57 -21.73
CA ARG A 107 -17.83 -1.32 -20.39
C ARG A 107 -16.79 -0.74 -19.42
N GLY A 108 -15.53 -1.14 -19.58
CA GLY A 108 -14.41 -0.58 -18.82
C GLY A 108 -14.12 0.88 -19.18
N THR A 109 -14.16 1.22 -20.48
CA THR A 109 -13.97 2.60 -20.94
C THR A 109 -15.12 3.50 -20.52
N LEU A 110 -16.36 3.04 -20.63
CA LEU A 110 -17.55 3.79 -20.20
C LEU A 110 -17.61 4.01 -18.69
N ALA A 111 -17.19 3.04 -17.87
CA ALA A 111 -17.13 3.23 -16.42
C ALA A 111 -16.04 4.22 -15.97
N SER A 112 -15.08 4.54 -16.84
CA SER A 112 -13.98 5.48 -16.55
C SER A 112 -14.26 6.90 -17.04
N GLN A 113 -15.18 7.06 -18.00
CA GLN A 113 -15.65 8.38 -18.44
C GLN A 113 -16.95 8.69 -17.71
N LYS A 114 -17.02 9.82 -17.00
CA LYS A 114 -18.32 10.36 -16.61
C LYS A 114 -19.11 10.59 -17.89
N THR A 115 -20.09 9.75 -18.17
CA THR A 115 -21.14 10.06 -19.15
C THR A 115 -21.82 11.33 -18.65
N GLY A 116 -21.56 12.42 -19.36
CA GLY A 116 -22.05 13.74 -19.02
C GLY A 116 -23.58 13.79 -19.02
N GLU A 117 -24.09 14.59 -18.09
CA GLU A 117 -25.13 15.55 -18.41
C GLU A 117 -24.55 16.65 -19.32
#